data_AF-A0A1B9SFF1-F1
#
_entry.id   AF-A0A1B9SFF1-F1
#
_cell.length_a   1.000
_cell.length_b   1.000
_cell.length_c   1.000
_cell.angle_alpha   90.00
_cell.angle_beta   90.00
_cell.angle_gamma   90.00
#
_symmetry.space_group_name_H-M   'P 1'
#
loop_
_entity.id
_entity.type
_entity.pdbx_description
1 polymer ?
#
loop_
_entity_poly.entity_id
_entity_poly.type
_entity_poly.pdbx_seq_one_letter_code
_entity_poly.pdbx_strand_id
1 'polypeptide(L)'
;MTISLGSCAALQKLSSTEVPVSAIIVAGNSVNAAETAATAYIRYCTPNPSPAGCNDSVIRTKIVPAVKSIRIARDAAEQFAVDNPNATLGPATLVDAVTTSVSALTAILAQYNIPTKS
;
A
#
# COMPACT_ATOMS: atom_id res chain seq x y z
N MET A 1 40.36 16.30 -14.43
CA MET A 1 39.42 15.18 -14.53
C MET A 1 38.07 15.73 -14.93
N THR A 2 37.66 15.57 -16.19
CA THR A 2 36.34 15.95 -16.68
C THR A 2 35.36 14.82 -16.37
N ILE A 3 34.56 14.97 -15.33
CA ILE A 3 33.48 14.04 -15.00
C ILE A 3 32.44 14.15 -16.12
N SER A 4 32.24 13.05 -16.85
CA SER A 4 31.28 12.97 -17.95
C SER A 4 29.89 13.39 -17.46
N LEU A 5 29.23 14.31 -18.18
CA LEU A 5 27.85 14.73 -17.90
C LEU A 5 26.82 13.58 -18.01
N GLY A 6 27.21 12.42 -18.58
CA GLY A 6 26.40 11.20 -18.58
C GLY A 6 26.30 10.54 -17.19
N SER A 7 27.24 10.81 -16.30
CA SER A 7 27.27 10.24 -14.94
C SER A 7 26.20 10.86 -14.04
N CYS A 8 25.85 12.13 -14.23
CA CYS A 8 24.81 12.81 -13.42
C CYS A 8 23.39 12.31 -13.74
N ALA A 9 23.09 12.02 -15.01
CA ALA A 9 21.80 11.45 -15.40
C ALA A 9 21.64 10.00 -14.92
N ALA A 10 22.72 9.22 -14.90
CA ALA A 10 22.72 7.88 -14.32
C ALA A 10 22.57 7.91 -12.78
N LEU A 11 23.22 8.87 -12.10
CA LEU A 11 23.06 9.08 -10.65
C LEU A 11 21.64 9.54 -10.27
N GLN A 12 21.00 10.39 -11.09
CA GLN A 12 19.61 10.80 -10.90
C GLN A 12 18.60 9.66 -11.18
N LYS A 13 18.91 8.76 -12.12
CA LYS A 13 18.11 7.55 -12.36
C LYS A 13 18.26 6.55 -11.21
N LEU A 14 19.47 6.36 -10.69
CA LEU A 14 19.75 5.52 -9.51
C LEU A 14 19.04 6.06 -8.26
N SER A 15 18.99 7.39 -8.07
CA SER A 15 18.23 7.99 -6.97
C SER A 15 16.71 7.83 -7.09
N SER A 16 16.19 7.37 -8.24
CA SER A 16 14.75 7.11 -8.43
C SER A 16 14.36 5.64 -8.25
N THR A 17 15.33 4.71 -8.33
CA THR A 17 15.08 3.27 -8.24
C THR A 17 15.27 2.72 -6.84
N GLU A 18 16.01 3.45 -6.00
CA GLU A 18 16.33 3.06 -4.64
C GLU A 18 15.90 4.14 -3.64
N VAL A 19 15.37 3.70 -2.51
CA VAL A 19 14.91 4.55 -1.40
C VAL A 19 15.54 4.06 -0.10
N PRO A 20 15.66 4.92 0.93
CA PRO A 20 16.06 4.47 2.26
C PRO A 20 15.15 3.34 2.77
N VAL A 21 15.73 2.31 3.40
CA VAL A 21 14.94 1.20 3.96
C VAL A 21 13.92 1.69 5.00
N SER A 22 14.22 2.78 5.70
CA SER A 22 13.26 3.44 6.59
C SER A 22 11.98 3.90 5.87
N ALA A 23 12.07 4.33 4.61
CA ALA A 23 10.91 4.70 3.81
C ALA A 23 10.05 3.48 3.47
N ILE A 24 10.65 2.32 3.20
CA ILE A 24 9.95 1.06 2.95
C ILE A 24 9.18 0.61 4.20
N ILE A 25 9.81 0.67 5.38
CA ILE A 25 9.19 0.34 6.66
C ILE A 25 8.02 1.29 6.97
N VAL A 26 8.22 2.61 6.80
CA VAL A 26 7.16 3.61 7.02
C VAL A 26 6.00 3.41 6.04
N ALA A 27 6.29 3.08 4.78
CA ALA A 27 5.25 2.75 3.80
C ALA A 27 4.44 1.55 4.27
N GLY A 28 5.07 0.44 4.69
CA GLY A 28 4.40 -0.72 5.26
C GLY A 28 3.46 -0.37 6.42
N ASN A 29 3.89 0.50 7.33
CA ASN A 29 3.08 0.95 8.47
C ASN A 29 1.82 1.75 8.06
N SER A 30 1.85 2.45 6.92
CA SER A 30 0.72 3.27 6.45
C SER A 30 -0.53 2.46 6.07
N VAL A 31 -0.38 1.15 5.85
CA VAL A 31 -1.45 0.22 5.47
C VAL A 31 -2.56 0.11 6.52
N ASN A 32 -2.20 0.16 7.80
CA ASN A 32 -3.13 -0.13 8.90
C ASN A 32 -4.35 0.81 8.91
N ALA A 33 -4.18 2.07 8.52
CA ALA A 33 -5.25 3.05 8.49
C ALA A 33 -6.32 2.70 7.43
N ALA A 34 -5.90 2.40 6.20
CA ALA A 34 -6.80 2.06 5.11
C ALA A 34 -7.50 0.71 5.35
N GLU A 35 -6.78 -0.26 5.90
CA GLU A 35 -7.31 -1.59 6.21
C GLU A 35 -8.39 -1.55 7.31
N THR A 36 -8.23 -0.68 8.31
CA THR A 36 -9.18 -0.55 9.43
C THR A 36 -10.58 -0.18 8.94
N ALA A 37 -10.70 0.81 8.07
CA ALA A 37 -11.99 1.25 7.53
C ALA A 37 -12.66 0.16 6.70
N ALA A 38 -11.92 -0.49 5.81
CA ALA A 38 -12.42 -1.58 4.99
C ALA A 38 -12.88 -2.78 5.84
N THR A 39 -12.09 -3.15 6.85
CA THR A 39 -12.42 -4.27 7.75
C THR A 39 -13.66 -3.98 8.60
N ALA A 40 -13.81 -2.74 9.08
CA ALA A 40 -14.99 -2.32 9.82
C ALA A 40 -16.27 -2.42 8.96
N TYR A 41 -16.21 -1.97 7.70
CA TYR A 41 -17.33 -2.08 6.77
C TYR A 41 -17.70 -3.52 6.44
N ILE A 42 -16.70 -4.37 6.14
CA ILE A 42 -16.92 -5.80 5.90
C ILE A 42 -17.62 -6.43 7.11
N ARG A 43 -17.09 -6.20 8.32
CA ARG A 43 -17.65 -6.78 9.56
C ARG A 43 -19.08 -6.33 9.80
N TYR A 44 -19.38 -5.06 9.55
CA TYR A 44 -20.74 -4.52 9.66
C TYR A 44 -21.70 -5.16 8.65
N CYS A 45 -21.25 -5.44 7.43
CA CYS A 45 -22.11 -5.93 6.35
C CYS A 45 -22.27 -7.45 6.25
N THR A 46 -21.41 -8.24 6.89
CA THR A 46 -21.47 -9.71 6.87
C THR A 46 -22.44 -10.45 7.82
N PRO A 47 -23.17 -9.83 8.77
CA PRO A 47 -24.24 -10.53 9.51
C PRO A 47 -25.33 -11.03 8.56
N ASN A 48 -26.07 -12.09 8.94
CA ASN A 48 -27.24 -12.56 8.20
C ASN A 48 -28.52 -12.37 9.05
N PRO A 49 -29.50 -11.56 8.61
CA PRO A 49 -29.51 -10.76 7.37
C PRO A 49 -28.56 -9.54 7.46
N SER A 50 -28.01 -9.13 6.32
CA SER A 50 -27.12 -7.95 6.22
C SER A 50 -27.90 -6.66 6.49
N PRO A 51 -27.30 -5.67 7.17
CA PRO A 51 -27.92 -4.36 7.36
C PRO A 51 -28.22 -3.64 6.04
N ALA A 52 -29.24 -2.78 6.05
CA ALA A 52 -29.59 -1.95 4.91
C ALA A 52 -28.41 -1.01 4.51
N GLY A 53 -28.16 -0.86 3.20
CA GLY A 53 -27.05 -0.06 2.68
C GLY A 53 -25.74 -0.84 2.44
N CYS A 54 -25.70 -2.12 2.80
CA CYS A 54 -24.58 -3.00 2.47
C CYS A 54 -24.62 -3.47 1.01
N ASN A 55 -23.47 -3.43 0.33
CA ASN A 55 -23.33 -3.92 -1.03
C ASN A 55 -22.37 -5.11 -1.08
N ASP A 56 -22.93 -6.31 -0.97
CA ASP A 56 -22.19 -7.58 -0.97
C ASP A 56 -21.34 -7.78 -2.22
N SER A 57 -21.83 -7.33 -3.38
CA SER A 57 -21.09 -7.42 -4.64
C SER A 57 -19.81 -6.57 -4.58
N VAL A 58 -19.91 -5.35 -4.07
CA VAL A 58 -18.76 -4.44 -3.90
C VAL A 58 -17.78 -4.99 -2.88
N ILE A 59 -18.27 -5.52 -1.75
CA ILE A 59 -17.43 -6.16 -0.74
C ILE A 59 -16.59 -7.29 -1.38
N ARG A 60 -17.25 -8.20 -2.09
CA ARG A 60 -16.60 -9.39 -2.67
C ARG A 60 -15.69 -9.06 -3.85
N THR A 61 -16.09 -8.15 -4.73
CA THR A 61 -15.42 -7.92 -6.02
C THR A 61 -14.44 -6.75 -6.01
N LYS A 62 -14.54 -5.83 -5.05
CA LYS A 62 -13.67 -4.62 -4.98
C LYS A 62 -12.91 -4.55 -3.66
N ILE A 63 -13.60 -4.55 -2.53
CA ILE A 63 -12.98 -4.28 -1.22
C ILE A 63 -12.07 -5.44 -0.79
N VAL A 64 -12.56 -6.68 -0.81
CA VAL A 64 -11.75 -7.85 -0.40
C VAL A 64 -10.50 -8.02 -1.27
N PRO A 65 -10.57 -7.93 -2.62
CA PRO A 65 -9.37 -7.94 -3.46
C PRO A 65 -8.39 -6.80 -3.15
N ALA A 66 -8.89 -5.58 -2.93
CA ALA A 66 -8.04 -4.42 -2.61
C ALA A 66 -7.34 -4.58 -1.25
N VAL A 67 -8.04 -5.07 -0.22
CA VAL A 67 -7.45 -5.40 1.08
C VAL A 67 -6.36 -6.46 0.94
N LYS A 68 -6.60 -7.52 0.14
CA LYS A 68 -5.58 -8.54 -0.15
C LYS A 68 -4.36 -7.96 -0.85
N SER A 69 -4.56 -7.10 -1.85
CA SER A 69 -3.48 -6.43 -2.58
C SER A 69 -2.59 -5.60 -1.64
N ILE A 70 -3.21 -4.82 -0.75
CA ILE A 70 -2.47 -4.02 0.22
C ILE A 70 -1.67 -4.90 1.18
N ARG A 71 -2.27 -5.99 1.69
CA ARG A 71 -1.56 -6.93 2.57
C ARG A 71 -0.34 -7.53 1.87
N ILE A 72 -0.48 -7.97 0.62
CA ILE A 72 0.65 -8.49 -0.17
C ILE A 72 1.76 -7.44 -0.30
N ALA A 73 1.42 -6.18 -0.58
CA ALA A 73 2.40 -5.11 -0.69
C ALA A 73 3.10 -4.81 0.65
N ARG A 74 2.35 -4.80 1.77
CA ARG A 74 2.91 -4.65 3.13
C ARG A 74 3.85 -5.80 3.45
N ASP A 75 3.39 -7.03 3.28
CA ASP A 75 4.13 -8.22 3.64
C ASP A 75 5.44 -8.31 2.81
N ALA A 76 5.42 -7.88 1.54
CA ALA A 76 6.64 -7.76 0.74
C ALA A 76 7.61 -6.69 1.25
N ALA A 77 7.11 -5.53 1.71
CA ALA A 77 7.93 -4.47 2.30
C ALA A 77 8.55 -4.91 3.63
N GLU A 78 7.79 -5.58 4.48
CA GLU A 78 8.25 -6.14 5.75
C GLU A 78 9.27 -7.26 5.54
N GLN A 79 8.99 -8.18 4.60
CA GLN A 79 9.90 -9.28 4.26
C GLN A 79 11.24 -8.74 3.73
N PHE A 80 11.23 -7.68 2.92
CA PHE A 80 12.47 -7.04 2.47
C PHE A 80 13.33 -6.56 3.64
N ALA A 81 12.72 -5.92 4.65
CA ALA A 81 13.44 -5.45 5.83
C ALA A 81 14.01 -6.61 6.67
N VAL A 82 13.29 -7.74 6.75
CA VAL A 82 13.74 -8.96 7.44
C VAL A 82 14.89 -9.64 6.70
N ASP A 83 14.77 -9.77 5.37
CA ASP A 83 15.77 -10.44 4.53
C ASP A 83 17.05 -9.62 4.37
N ASN A 84 16.96 -8.30 4.57
CA ASN A 84 18.06 -7.34 4.34
C ASN A 84 18.33 -6.49 5.59
N PRO A 85 18.70 -7.08 6.74
CA PRO A 85 18.79 -6.37 8.03
C PRO A 85 19.86 -5.27 8.08
N ASN A 86 20.85 -5.32 7.17
CA ASN A 86 21.95 -4.35 7.10
C ASN A 86 21.84 -3.41 5.89
N ALA A 87 20.77 -3.51 5.09
CA ALA A 87 20.60 -2.66 3.92
C ALA A 87 20.23 -1.23 4.35
N THR A 88 20.88 -0.25 3.72
CA THR A 88 20.57 1.18 3.89
C THR A 88 19.64 1.69 2.79
N LEU A 89 19.65 1.04 1.64
CA LEU A 89 18.78 1.30 0.48
C LEU A 89 18.02 0.04 0.10
N GLY A 90 16.82 0.24 -0.44
CA GLY A 90 16.00 -0.82 -1.02
C GLY A 90 15.21 -0.33 -2.22
N PRO A 91 14.50 -1.22 -2.92
CA PRO A 91 13.84 -0.87 -4.17
C PRO A 91 12.64 0.05 -3.93
N ALA A 92 12.59 1.16 -4.68
CA ALA A 92 11.49 2.13 -4.65
C ALA A 92 10.13 1.49 -4.99
N THR A 93 10.14 0.42 -5.77
CA THR A 93 8.94 -0.32 -6.18
C THR A 93 8.15 -0.89 -5.00
N LEU A 94 8.78 -1.14 -3.84
CA LEU A 94 8.06 -1.56 -2.63
C LEU A 94 7.22 -0.42 -2.04
N VAL A 95 7.77 0.80 -2.02
CA VAL A 95 7.03 2.00 -1.60
C VAL A 95 5.90 2.26 -2.60
N ASP A 96 6.19 2.23 -3.89
CA ASP A 96 5.18 2.45 -4.94
C ASP A 96 4.04 1.43 -4.88
N ALA A 97 4.36 0.15 -4.65
CA ALA A 97 3.36 -0.92 -4.53
C ALA A 97 2.43 -0.68 -3.33
N VAL A 98 2.98 -0.27 -2.19
CA VAL A 98 2.19 0.05 -1.00
C VAL A 98 1.34 1.29 -1.24
N THR A 99 1.92 2.40 -1.71
CA THR A 99 1.21 3.66 -1.98
C THR A 99 0.10 3.47 -3.02
N THR A 100 0.36 2.71 -4.09
CA THR A 100 -0.63 2.41 -5.13
C THR A 100 -1.78 1.58 -4.56
N SER A 101 -1.47 0.54 -3.77
CA SER A 101 -2.49 -0.32 -3.19
C SER A 101 -3.36 0.44 -2.17
N VAL A 102 -2.75 1.26 -1.31
CA VAL A 102 -3.46 2.13 -0.36
C VAL A 102 -4.36 3.12 -1.08
N SER A 103 -3.85 3.78 -2.12
CA SER A 103 -4.63 4.72 -2.93
C SER A 103 -5.83 4.04 -3.60
N ALA A 104 -5.64 2.83 -4.12
CA ALA A 104 -6.71 2.05 -4.73
C ALA A 104 -7.82 1.69 -3.74
N LEU A 105 -7.48 1.25 -2.51
CA LEU A 105 -8.50 0.97 -1.49
C LEU A 105 -9.21 2.25 -1.06
N THR A 106 -8.49 3.34 -0.78
CA THR A 106 -9.09 4.61 -0.39
C THR A 106 -10.05 5.13 -1.47
N ALA A 107 -9.69 5.01 -2.76
CA ALA A 107 -10.56 5.36 -3.87
C ALA A 107 -11.84 4.51 -3.91
N ILE A 108 -11.73 3.20 -3.66
CA ILE A 108 -12.91 2.31 -3.54
C ILE A 108 -13.78 2.76 -2.36
N LEU A 109 -13.21 2.97 -1.17
CA LEU A 109 -13.97 3.38 0.01
C LEU A 109 -14.69 4.71 -0.22
N ALA A 110 -14.03 5.69 -0.84
CA ALA A 110 -14.63 6.97 -1.20
C ALA A 110 -15.75 6.81 -2.24
N GLN A 111 -15.55 6.01 -3.29
CA GLN A 111 -16.54 5.76 -4.33
C GLN A 111 -17.86 5.20 -3.77
N TYR A 112 -17.78 4.40 -2.71
CA TYR A 112 -18.94 3.77 -2.08
C TYR A 112 -19.39 4.46 -0.79
N ASN A 113 -18.91 5.68 -0.53
CA ASN A 113 -19.24 6.48 0.66
C ASN A 113 -19.02 5.73 1.99
N ILE A 114 -17.99 4.89 2.06
CA ILE A 114 -17.63 4.14 3.26
C ILE A 114 -16.78 5.05 4.15
N PRO A 115 -17.20 5.35 5.39
CA PRO A 115 -16.44 6.25 6.26
C PRO A 115 -15.06 5.68 6.60
N THR A 116 -14.01 6.42 6.26
CA THR A 116 -12.67 6.23 6.81
C THR A 116 -12.56 7.12 8.05
N LYS A 117 -12.29 6.56 9.24
CA LYS A 117 -11.99 7.40 10.41
C LYS A 117 -10.72 8.21 10.11
N SER A 118 -10.87 9.53 10.02
CA SER A 118 -9.79 10.52 10.09
C SER A 118 -9.30 10.68 11.53
#